data_AF-A0A397ZPG2-F1
#
_entry.id   AF-A0A397ZPG2-F1
#
_cell.length_a   1.000
_cell.length_b   1.000
_cell.length_c   1.000
_cell.angle_alpha   90.00
_cell.angle_beta   90.00
_cell.angle_gamma   90.00
#
_symmetry.space_group_name_H-M   'P 1'
#
loop_
_entity.id
_entity.type
_entity.pdbx_description
1 polymer ?
#
loop_
_entity_poly.entity_id
_entity_poly.type
_entity_poly.pdbx_seq_one_letter_code
_entity_poly.pdbx_strand_id
1 'polypeptide(L)' 'MVLDSPLDSLAIDGGPQPLFAGNGLLPSGSKPWQKLKPSIEILCNNQVLAPEMSLATVRVYIWKKPEDLILNYRVAIAR' A
#
# COMPACT_ATOMS: atom_id res chain seq x y z
N MET A 1 -1.89 -42.10 -20.51
CA MET A 1 -0.80 -41.82 -21.46
C MET A 1 -1.40 -41.72 -22.84
N VAL A 2 -1.22 -40.55 -23.45
CA VAL A 2 -1.24 -40.21 -24.88
C VAL A 2 -2.41 -40.73 -25.73
N LEU A 3 -3.23 -39.79 -26.20
CA LEU A 3 -3.81 -39.79 -27.55
C LEU A 3 -4.16 -38.33 -27.88
N ASP A 4 -3.24 -37.59 -28.50
CA ASP A 4 -3.17 -37.31 -29.95
C ASP A 4 -4.32 -36.44 -30.48
N SER A 5 -3.95 -35.47 -31.30
CA SER A 5 -4.70 -34.29 -31.81
C SER A 5 -5.77 -34.72 -32.86
N PRO A 6 -6.42 -33.86 -33.68
CA PRO A 6 -6.57 -32.39 -33.73
C PRO A 6 -8.03 -31.92 -33.98
N LEU A 7 -8.35 -30.62 -33.88
CA LEU A 7 -9.21 -29.97 -34.89
C LEU A 7 -9.13 -28.44 -34.77
N ASP A 8 -8.60 -27.83 -35.82
CA ASP A 8 -8.83 -26.43 -36.17
C ASP A 8 -10.35 -26.15 -36.19
N SER A 9 -10.79 -25.14 -35.46
CA SER A 9 -12.11 -24.56 -35.68
C SER A 9 -12.02 -23.06 -35.52
N LEU A 10 -11.72 -22.45 -36.67
CA LEU A 10 -12.24 -21.21 -37.18
C LEU A 10 -12.93 -20.26 -36.20
N ALA A 11 -12.34 -19.06 -36.19
CA ALA A 11 -13.02 -17.78 -36.32
C ALA A 11 -14.01 -17.40 -35.19
N ILE A 12 -13.53 -16.51 -34.33
CA ILE A 12 -14.36 -15.39 -33.90
C ILE A 12 -13.60 -14.08 -34.12
N ASP A 13 -14.03 -13.42 -35.19
CA ASP A 13 -13.80 -12.00 -35.46
C ASP A 13 -14.35 -11.15 -34.32
N GLY A 14 -13.66 -10.05 -33.99
CA GLY A 14 -14.19 -8.99 -33.14
C GLY A 14 -13.68 -8.94 -31.70
N GLY A 15 -12.43 -8.54 -31.50
CA GLY A 15 -11.95 -8.03 -30.21
C GLY A 15 -10.47 -7.65 -30.26
N PRO A 16 -10.07 -6.39 -29.94
CA PRO A 16 -8.67 -6.00 -29.99
C PRO A 16 -7.93 -6.59 -28.79
N GLN A 17 -7.47 -7.83 -28.93
CA GLN A 17 -6.40 -8.36 -28.10
C GLN A 17 -5.06 -7.93 -28.74
N PRO A 18 -4.15 -7.31 -27.98
CA PRO A 18 -2.90 -6.84 -28.55
C PRO A 18 -2.07 -8.04 -28.97
N LEU A 19 -1.87 -8.13 -30.29
CA LEU A 19 -0.83 -8.92 -30.91
C LEU A 19 0.48 -8.61 -30.18
N PHE A 20 1.12 -9.64 -29.64
CA PHE A 20 2.54 -9.61 -29.31
C PHE A 20 3.31 -9.47 -30.63
N ALA A 21 3.27 -8.27 -31.21
CA ALA A 21 4.07 -7.80 -32.31
C ALA A 21 5.17 -6.92 -31.72
N GLY A 22 6.40 -7.24 -32.07
CA GLY A 22 7.60 -6.73 -31.42
C GLY A 22 7.87 -5.25 -31.59
N ASN A 23 9.05 -4.89 -31.06
CA ASN A 23 9.76 -3.63 -31.25
C ASN A 23 8.99 -2.35 -30.88
N GLY A 24 8.76 -2.18 -29.58
CA GLY A 24 8.53 -0.87 -28.99
C GLY A 24 9.36 -0.74 -27.74
N LEU A 25 10.22 0.27 -27.70
CA LEU A 25 10.89 0.77 -26.50
C LEU A 25 9.83 1.08 -25.41
N LEU A 26 9.46 0.10 -24.60
CA LEU A 26 8.59 0.31 -23.44
C LEU A 26 9.47 0.95 -22.37
N PRO A 27 9.16 2.16 -21.86
CA PRO A 27 9.91 2.69 -20.73
C PRO A 27 9.82 1.69 -19.58
N SER A 28 10.96 1.13 -19.20
CA SER A 28 11.17 0.50 -17.90
C SER A 28 10.74 1.52 -16.85
N GLY A 29 9.54 1.34 -16.32
CA GLY A 29 8.85 2.39 -15.57
C GLY A 29 7.80 1.81 -14.64
N SER A 30 8.08 0.66 -14.04
CA SER A 30 7.22 0.12 -13.00
C SER A 30 7.32 0.97 -11.73
N LYS A 31 6.32 1.85 -11.56
CA LYS A 31 5.79 2.47 -10.32
C LYS A 31 6.55 3.68 -9.75
N PRO A 32 5.99 4.91 -9.82
CA PRO A 32 6.46 6.05 -9.00
C PRO A 32 6.11 5.91 -7.50
N TRP A 33 5.45 4.82 -7.09
CA TRP A 33 5.04 4.57 -5.71
C TRP A 33 6.16 4.07 -4.78
N GLN A 34 7.39 3.90 -5.28
CA GLN A 34 8.52 3.27 -4.58
C GLN A 34 9.22 4.16 -3.53
N LYS A 35 8.68 5.31 -3.12
CA LYS A 35 9.46 6.23 -2.28
C LYS A 35 8.74 6.94 -1.15
N LEU A 36 7.53 6.51 -0.78
CA LEU A 36 6.90 7.03 0.42
C LEU A 36 6.74 5.87 1.40
N LYS A 37 7.60 5.83 2.42
CA LYS A 37 7.47 4.85 3.49
C LYS A 37 6.26 5.30 4.33
N PRO A 38 5.15 4.54 4.36
CA PRO A 38 4.08 4.87 5.29
C PRO A 38 4.64 4.80 6.71
N SER A 39 4.42 5.84 7.49
CA SER A 39 4.77 5.94 8.90
C SER A 39 3.50 5.88 9.74
N ILE A 40 3.59 5.32 10.95
CA ILE A 40 2.48 5.33 11.90
C ILE A 40 2.74 6.47 12.87
N GLU A 41 1.76 7.36 13.02
CA GLU A 41 1.77 8.40 14.03
C GLU A 41 0.80 8.02 15.15
N ILE A 42 1.28 8.11 16.39
CA ILE A 42 0.44 7.95 17.58
C ILE A 42 0.08 9.35 18.08
N LEU A 43 -1.18 9.54 18.45
CA LEU A 43 -1.71 10.79 18.96
C LEU A 43 -2.37 10.61 20.32
N CYS A 44 -2.23 11.59 21.19
CA CYS A 44 -3.03 11.73 22.41
C CYS A 44 -3.60 13.15 22.46
N ASN A 45 -4.90 13.30 22.72
CA ASN A 45 -5.57 14.61 22.66
C ASN A 45 -5.24 15.40 21.37
N ASN A 46 -5.26 14.72 20.21
CA ASN A 46 -4.95 15.28 18.90
C ASN A 46 -3.49 15.78 18.70
N GLN A 47 -2.61 15.57 19.67
CA GLN A 47 -1.18 15.86 19.54
C GLN A 47 -0.39 14.62 19.16
N VAL A 48 0.48 14.73 18.14
CA VAL A 48 1.39 13.65 17.74
C VAL A 48 2.45 13.45 18.83
N LEU A 49 2.65 12.20 19.22
CA LEU A 49 3.62 11.80 20.22
C LEU A 49 4.95 11.45 19.56
N ALA A 50 6.06 11.83 20.20
CA ALA A 50 7.37 11.37 19.79
C ALA A 50 7.55 9.89 20.13
N PRO A 51 8.20 9.08 19.27
CA PRO A 51 8.36 7.64 19.48
C PRO A 51 9.19 7.30 20.72
N GLU A 52 10.01 8.24 21.19
CA GLU A 52 10.86 8.08 22.38
C GLU A 52 10.11 8.35 23.70
N MET A 53 8.87 8.86 23.67
CA MET A 53 8.10 9.12 24.88
C MET A 53 7.57 7.82 25.49
N SER A 54 7.73 7.68 26.81
CA SER A 54 7.08 6.59 27.56
C SER A 54 5.58 6.85 27.75
N LEU A 55 4.77 5.78 27.81
CA LEU A 55 3.34 5.89 28.10
C LEU A 55 3.06 6.51 29.48
N ALA A 56 3.97 6.34 30.45
CA ALA A 56 3.87 7.00 31.75
C ALA A 56 3.97 8.52 31.61
N THR A 57 4.91 9.01 30.81
CA THR A 57 5.06 10.44 30.49
C THR A 57 3.82 10.96 29.78
N VAL A 58 3.30 10.23 28.79
CA VAL A 58 2.07 10.62 28.07
C VAL A 58 0.89 10.73 29.03
N ARG A 59 0.73 9.77 29.95
CA ARG A 59 -0.33 9.78 30.96
C ARG A 59 -0.25 11.01 31.86
N VAL A 60 0.93 11.30 32.40
CA VAL A 60 1.14 12.39 33.38
C VAL A 60 1.10 13.77 32.73
N TYR A 61 1.67 13.92 31.53
CA TYR A 61 1.92 15.24 30.95
C TYR A 61 1.00 15.62 29.80
N ILE A 62 0.34 14.65 29.15
CA ILE A 62 -0.46 14.90 27.95
C ILE A 62 -1.93 14.56 28.19
N TRP A 63 -2.23 13.37 28.73
CA TRP A 63 -3.60 12.94 29.01
C TRP A 63 -4.21 13.68 30.20
N LYS A 64 -3.48 13.73 31.33
CA LYS A 64 -3.84 14.48 32.56
C LYS A 64 -5.25 14.18 33.09
N LYS A 65 -5.76 13.00 32.79
CA LYS A 65 -7.12 12.56 33.09
C LYS A 65 -7.03 11.29 33.96
N PRO A 66 -7.86 11.15 35.00
CA PRO A 66 -7.87 9.95 35.85
C PRO A 66 -8.35 8.71 35.10
N GLU A 67 -9.09 8.88 34.00
CA GLU A 67 -9.55 7.82 33.11
C GLU A 67 -8.38 7.12 32.39
N ASP A 68 -8.69 5.98 31.78
CA ASP A 68 -7.74 5.24 30.97
C ASP A 68 -7.17 6.10 29.84
N LEU A 69 -5.86 5.94 29.61
CA LEU A 69 -5.14 6.65 28.58
C LEU A 69 -5.66 6.25 27.20
N ILE A 70 -6.26 7.20 26.47
CA ILE A 70 -6.71 6.98 25.09
C ILE A 70 -5.67 7.50 24.11
N LEU A 71 -5.27 6.62 23.18
CA LEU A 71 -4.38 6.92 22.07
C LEU A 71 -5.13 6.71 20.75
N ASN A 72 -4.92 7.63 19.82
CA ASN A 72 -5.37 7.52 18.44
C ASN A 72 -4.16 7.21 17.56
N TYR A 73 -4.37 6.53 16.44
CA TYR A 73 -3.30 6.28 15.48
C TYR A 73 -3.76 6.67 14.08
N ARG A 74 -2.80 7.04 13.23
CA ARG A 74 -3.04 7.23 11.80
C ARG A 74 -1.83 6.81 10.97
N VAL A 75 -2.11 6.44 9.73
CA VAL A 75 -1.07 6.25 8.73
C VAL A 75 -0.73 7.61 8.14
N ALA A 76 0.51 8.05 8.35
CA ALA A 76 1.10 9.18 7.68
C ALA A 76 1.98 8.69 6.53
N ILE A 77 2.18 9.55 5.55
CA ILE A 77 3.04 9.27 4.42
C ILE A 77 4.27 10.14 4.62
N ALA A 78 5.40 9.53 4.97
CA ALA A 78 6.66 10.25 5.11
C ALA A 78 7.06 10.82 3.74
N ARG A 79 7.03 12.15 3.62
CA ARG A 79 7.44 12.88 2.41
C ARG A 79 8.95 13.03 2.32
#